data_AF-A0A3P7NLX7-F1
#
_entry.id   AF-A0A3P7NLX7-F1
#
_cell.length_a   1.000
_cell.length_b   1.000
_cell.length_c   1.000
_cell.angle_alpha   90.00
_cell.angle_beta   90.00
_cell.angle_gamma   90.00
#
_symmetry.space_group_name_H-M   'P 1'
#
loop_
_entity.id
_entity.type
_entity.pdbx_description
1 polymer ?
#
loop_
_entity_poly.entity_id
_entity_poly.type
_entity_poly.pdbx_seq_one_letter_code
_entity_poly.pdbx_strand_id
1 'polypeptide(L)'
;MSISKSYGVLKEADGVAFRGLFIIDDKGTLRQITVNDMPVGRSVEEALRLIEAFQFTDKYGEVCPANWRPRKKAMKPTEEGAKIFFSEH
;
A
#
# COMPACT_ATOMS: atom_id res chain seq x y z
N MET A 1 -24.23 -9.91 2.72
CA MET A 1 -22.78 -10.08 2.50
C MET A 1 -22.33 -9.55 1.12
N SER A 2 -22.97 -8.51 0.55
CA SER A 2 -22.59 -7.99 -0.77
C SER A 2 -21.22 -7.33 -0.75
N ILE A 3 -20.92 -6.53 0.28
CA ILE A 3 -19.65 -5.78 0.39
C ILE A 3 -18.44 -6.71 0.46
N SER A 4 -18.45 -7.73 1.33
CA SER A 4 -17.34 -8.67 1.44
C SER A 4 -17.12 -9.51 0.18
N LYS A 5 -18.19 -9.82 -0.57
CA LYS A 5 -18.11 -10.43 -1.91
C LYS A 5 -17.49 -9.47 -2.92
N SER A 6 -17.95 -8.22 -2.97
CA SER A 6 -17.45 -7.18 -3.87
C SER A 6 -15.97 -6.88 -3.65
N TYR A 7 -15.48 -6.94 -2.41
CA TYR A 7 -14.08 -6.77 -2.05
C TYR A 7 -13.27 -8.08 -2.12
N GLY A 8 -13.88 -9.20 -2.52
CA GLY A 8 -13.18 -10.48 -2.70
C GLY A 8 -12.64 -11.12 -1.41
N VAL A 9 -13.19 -10.75 -0.25
CA VAL A 9 -12.68 -11.21 1.07
C VAL A 9 -13.67 -12.09 1.82
N LEU A 10 -14.82 -12.45 1.24
CA LEU A 10 -15.74 -13.36 1.90
C LEU A 10 -15.17 -14.79 1.92
N LYS A 11 -15.07 -15.38 3.12
CA LYS A 11 -14.91 -16.82 3.32
C LYS A 11 -16.29 -17.48 3.25
N GLU A 12 -16.66 -17.93 2.05
CA GLU A 12 -18.02 -18.43 1.74
C GLU A 12 -18.50 -19.53 2.71
N ALA A 13 -17.61 -20.46 3.10
CA ALA A 13 -17.95 -21.58 3.98
C ALA A 13 -18.37 -21.15 5.40
N ASP A 14 -17.79 -20.05 5.90
CA ASP A 14 -17.99 -19.60 7.27
C ASP A 14 -18.92 -18.37 7.35
N GLY A 15 -19.22 -17.76 6.21
CA GLY A 15 -20.02 -16.53 6.15
C GLY A 15 -19.33 -15.31 6.77
N VAL A 16 -18.00 -15.33 6.95
CA VAL A 16 -17.23 -14.21 7.52
C VAL A 16 -16.23 -13.67 6.51
N ALA A 17 -15.79 -12.42 6.68
CA ALA A 17 -14.72 -11.87 5.87
C ALA A 17 -13.34 -12.29 6.42
N PHE A 18 -12.39 -12.59 5.54
CA PHE A 18 -10.97 -12.57 5.84
C PHE A 18 -10.54 -11.18 6.33
N ARG A 19 -9.35 -11.09 6.92
CA ARG A 19 -8.82 -9.83 7.46
C ARG A 19 -8.28 -8.93 6.35
N GLY A 20 -9.18 -8.45 5.49
CA GLY A 20 -8.89 -7.52 4.39
C GLY A 20 -8.77 -6.07 4.87
N LEU A 21 -7.65 -5.42 4.53
CA LEU A 21 -7.41 -3.97 4.64
C LEU A 21 -7.23 -3.42 3.22
N PHE A 22 -7.88 -2.30 2.94
CA PHE A 22 -7.85 -1.65 1.64
C PHE A 22 -7.50 -0.18 1.85
N ILE A 23 -6.49 0.33 1.12
CA ILE A 23 -6.16 1.75 1.07
C ILE A 23 -6.75 2.32 -0.22
N ILE A 24 -7.68 3.25 -0.07
CA ILE A 24 -8.37 3.94 -1.16
C ILE A 24 -8.01 5.42 -1.04
N ASP A 25 -7.60 6.05 -2.15
CA ASP A 25 -7.21 7.46 -2.15
C ASP A 25 -8.40 8.43 -2.19
N ASP A 26 -8.12 9.73 -2.16
CA ASP A 26 -9.10 10.81 -2.19
C ASP A 26 -9.88 10.91 -3.52
N LYS A 27 -9.44 10.20 -4.55
CA LYS A 27 -10.12 10.06 -5.85
C LYS A 27 -10.98 8.79 -5.91
N GLY A 28 -11.02 8.01 -4.84
CA GLY A 28 -11.75 6.73 -4.80
C GLY A 28 -11.04 5.59 -5.51
N THR A 29 -9.76 5.73 -5.84
CA THR A 29 -8.96 4.67 -6.49
C THR A 29 -8.36 3.74 -5.44
N LEU A 30 -8.52 2.43 -5.62
CA LEU A 30 -7.90 1.43 -4.76
C LEU A 30 -6.39 1.35 -5.04
N ARG A 31 -5.56 1.59 -4.01
CA ARG A 31 -4.10 1.68 -4.13
C ARG A 31 -3.36 0.50 -3.52
N GLN A 32 -3.93 -0.14 -2.49
CA GLN A 32 -3.29 -1.25 -1.80
C GLN A 32 -4.30 -2.18 -1.15
N ILE A 33 -3.95 -3.48 -1.11
CA ILE A 33 -4.74 -4.55 -0.51
C ILE A 33 -3.82 -5.41 0.37
N THR A 34 -4.19 -5.58 1.64
CA THR A 34 -3.59 -6.60 2.54
C THR A 34 -4.68 -7.55 2.99
N VAL A 35 -4.53 -8.85 2.74
CA VAL A 35 -5.44 -9.88 3.23
C VAL A 35 -4.65 -10.88 4.06
N ASN A 36 -5.00 -11.01 5.34
CA ASN A 36 -4.44 -12.03 6.22
C ASN A 36 -5.49 -13.12 6.48
N ASP A 37 -5.01 -14.34 6.73
CA ASP A 37 -5.83 -15.40 7.30
C ASP A 37 -6.23 -15.06 8.76
N MET A 38 -7.22 -15.77 9.28
CA MET A 38 -7.86 -15.52 10.57
C MET A 38 -6.92 -15.49 11.79
N PRO A 39 -5.86 -16.33 11.91
CA PRO A 39 -5.05 -16.33 13.13
C PRO A 39 -4.04 -15.18 13.21
N VAL A 40 -3.76 -14.47 12.11
CA VAL A 40 -2.66 -13.48 12.05
C VAL A 40 -3.20 -12.06 11.88
N GLY A 41 -2.87 -11.19 12.83
CA GLY A 41 -3.20 -9.76 12.78
C GLY A 41 -2.42 -9.01 11.68
N ARG A 42 -2.91 -7.81 11.34
CA ARG A 42 -2.21 -6.88 10.42
C ARG A 42 -1.34 -5.91 11.22
N SER A 43 -0.45 -5.21 10.52
CA SER A 43 0.39 -4.14 11.10
C SER A 43 -0.24 -2.77 10.84
N VAL A 44 -0.50 -2.00 11.90
CA VAL A 44 -0.95 -0.60 11.80
C VAL A 44 0.17 0.29 11.26
N GLU A 45 1.40 0.05 11.72
CA GLU A 45 2.58 0.79 11.27
C GLU A 45 2.81 0.65 9.76
N GLU A 46 2.55 -0.54 9.20
CA GLU A 46 2.69 -0.75 7.77
C GLU A 46 1.56 -0.08 6.98
N ALA A 47 0.33 -0.11 7.50
CA ALA A 47 -0.77 0.63 6.88
C ALA A 47 -0.48 2.14 6.86
N LEU A 48 0.02 2.71 7.97
CA LEU A 48 0.41 4.11 8.04
C LEU A 48 1.55 4.43 7.06
N ARG A 49 2.60 3.60 7.03
CA ARG A 49 3.73 3.76 6.10
C ARG A 49 3.29 3.79 4.64
N LEU A 50 2.35 2.91 4.26
CA LEU A 50 1.81 2.84 2.91
C LEU A 50 0.95 4.07 2.58
N ILE A 51 0.10 4.54 3.51
CA ILE A 51 -0.67 5.78 3.34
C ILE A 51 0.29 6.97 3.10
N GLU A 52 1.31 7.13 3.94
CA GLU A 52 2.31 8.20 3.81
C GLU A 52 3.08 8.10 2.48
N ALA A 53 3.40 6.88 2.04
CA ALA A 53 4.08 6.65 0.76
C ALA A 53 3.21 7.07 -0.43
N PHE A 54 1.94 6.69 -0.47
CA PHE A 54 1.04 7.10 -1.56
C PHE A 54 0.83 8.61 -1.57
N GLN A 55 0.63 9.24 -0.40
CA GLN A 55 0.52 10.70 -0.32
C GLN A 55 1.80 11.40 -0.80
N PHE A 56 2.98 10.85 -0.49
CA PHE A 56 4.25 11.36 -0.99
C PHE A 56 4.35 11.25 -2.51
N THR A 57 4.08 10.07 -3.09
CA THR A 57 4.15 9.87 -4.54
C THR A 57 3.15 10.75 -5.27
N ASP A 58 1.94 10.91 -4.73
CA ASP A 58 0.89 11.74 -5.35
C ASP A 58 1.24 13.23 -5.30
N LYS A 59 1.94 13.68 -4.25
CA LYS A 59 2.36 15.08 -4.09
C LYS A 59 3.60 15.44 -4.91
N TYR A 60 4.60 14.56 -4.98
CA TYR A 60 5.91 14.89 -5.54
C TYR A 60 6.21 14.22 -6.90
N GLY A 61 5.43 13.22 -7.31
CA GLY A 61 5.67 12.48 -8.55
C GLY A 61 6.91 11.58 -8.53
N GLU A 62 7.53 11.41 -7.36
CA GLU A 62 8.62 10.48 -7.11
C GLU A 62 8.08 9.10 -6.71
N VAL A 63 8.93 8.07 -6.75
CA VAL A 63 8.59 6.72 -6.31
C VAL A 63 9.33 6.35 -5.03
N CYS A 64 8.64 5.60 -4.16
CA CYS A 64 9.13 5.16 -2.86
C CYS A 64 9.79 3.76 -2.98
N PRO A 65 11.09 3.61 -2.69
CA PRO A 65 11.79 2.32 -2.68
C PRO A 65 11.24 1.35 -1.62
N ALA A 66 11.75 0.11 -1.62
CA ALA A 66 11.43 -0.89 -0.61
C ALA A 66 11.72 -0.35 0.81
N ASN A 67 10.82 -0.63 1.76
CA ASN A 67 10.89 -0.16 3.15
C ASN A 67 10.97 1.37 3.31
N TRP A 68 10.58 2.15 2.30
CA TRP A 68 10.58 3.61 2.39
C TRP A 68 9.70 4.09 3.56
N ARG A 69 10.19 5.11 4.26
CA ARG A 69 9.52 5.81 5.35
C ARG A 69 9.67 7.32 5.12
N PRO A 70 8.83 8.17 5.74
CA PRO A 70 9.00 9.61 5.66
C PRO A 70 10.44 10.03 5.94
N ARG A 71 10.93 11.01 5.16
CA ARG A 71 12.31 11.54 5.19
C ARG A 71 13.40 10.61 4.62
N LYS A 72 13.08 9.41 4.15
CA LYS A 72 14.02 8.60 3.36
C LYS A 72 14.08 9.09 1.92
N LYS A 73 15.22 8.87 1.26
CA LYS A 73 15.40 9.19 -0.16
C LYS A 73 14.38 8.44 -1.00
N ALA A 74 13.70 9.17 -1.88
CA ALA A 74 12.87 8.63 -2.93
C ALA A 74 13.60 8.76 -4.27
N MET A 75 13.02 8.21 -5.34
CA MET A 75 13.63 8.17 -6.66
C MET A 75 12.71 8.85 -7.68
N LYS A 76 13.28 9.67 -8.57
CA LYS A 76 12.53 10.16 -9.73
C LYS A 76 12.32 9.01 -10.72
N PRO A 77 11.11 8.79 -11.25
CA PRO A 77 10.82 7.68 -12.18
C PRO A 77 11.33 7.99 -13.61
N THR A 78 12.62 8.30 -13.73
CA THR A 78 13.33 8.53 -15.00
C THR A 78 14.63 7.74 -14.99
N GLU A 79 15.20 7.46 -16.16
CA GLU A 79 16.48 6.75 -16.27
C GLU A 79 17.60 7.48 -15.51
N GLU A 80 17.70 8.79 -15.67
CA GLU A 80 18.66 9.64 -14.96
C GLU A 80 18.42 9.63 -13.45
N GLY A 81 17.15 9.73 -13.02
CA GLY A 81 16.77 9.67 -11.61
C GLY A 81 17.14 8.35 -10.94
N ALA A 82 16.99 7.25 -11.67
CA ALA A 82 17.41 5.93 -11.23
C ALA A 82 18.93 5.82 -11.11
N LYS A 83 19.70 6.27 -12.11
CA LYS A 83 21.17 6.27 -12.07
C LYS A 83 21.70 7.04 -10.86
N ILE A 84 21.15 8.23 -10.60
CA ILE A 84 21.51 9.03 -9.42
C ILE A 84 21.20 8.25 -8.14
N PHE A 85 19.97 7.75 -8.00
CA PHE A 85 19.54 7.04 -6.79
C PHE A 85 20.41 5.81 -6.47
N PHE A 86 20.72 4.98 -7.48
CA PHE A 86 21.54 3.77 -7.32
C PHE A 86 23.05 4.05 -7.23
N SER A 87 23.53 5.25 -7.57
CA SER A 87 24.93 5.62 -7.33
C SER A 87 25.21 6.03 -5.88
N GLU A 88 24.16 6.39 -5.14
CA GLU A 88 24.22 6.87 -3.76
C GLU A 88 23.92 5.80 -2.71
N HIS A 89 23.64 4.55 -3.13
CA HIS A 89 23.26 3.41 -2.29
C HIS A 89 23.97 2.13 -2.73
#